data_AF-A0A381CY31-F1
#
_entry.id   AF-A0A381CY31-F1
#
_cell.length_a   1.000
_cell.length_b   1.000
_cell.length_c   1.000
_cell.angle_alpha   90.00
_cell.angle_beta   90.00
_cell.angle_gamma   90.00
#
_symmetry.space_group_name_H-M   'P 1'
#
loop_
_entity.id
_entity.type
_entity.pdbx_description
1 polymer ?
#
loop_
_entity_poly.entity_id
_entity_poly.type
_entity_poly.pdbx_seq_one_letter_code
_entity_poly.pdbx_strand_id
1 'polypeptide(L)'
;MNEKNVVLLGGSNSVMVNGLQKGLKEGIEKFNTTVNKEQEKLKFYNLALGASSSLQNLYELKRNRNRTILKNAKLIISESNINDSWSYNNFEIYGIIESFFTELSCLNSKILILILPFFNYNSKVINQIHKKLASKFNFNIIDINNYYEKFNLIDFSFLREKDGSHQFDIIYAQLGNSIINNIENFLTNNTHNTHSSTFHFKICEADALENLSKKISYIIALILLLMKNA
;
A
#
# COMPACT_ATOMS: atom_id res chain seq x y z
N MET A 1 -24.81 13.57 4.60
CA MET A 1 -24.16 12.73 3.57
C MET A 1 -22.90 12.15 4.18
N ASN A 2 -22.81 10.83 4.33
CA ASN A 2 -21.66 10.15 4.94
C ASN A 2 -20.57 9.96 3.88
N GLU A 3 -19.50 10.76 3.94
CA GLU A 3 -18.37 10.62 3.01
C GLU A 3 -17.33 9.66 3.60
N LYS A 4 -16.88 8.71 2.77
CA LYS A 4 -15.88 7.71 3.14
C LYS A 4 -14.73 7.71 2.14
N ASN A 5 -13.53 7.36 2.61
CA ASN A 5 -12.34 7.41 1.79
C ASN A 5 -11.95 6.02 1.26
N VAL A 6 -11.51 5.98 0.01
CA VAL A 6 -10.69 4.92 -0.56
C VAL A 6 -9.27 5.45 -0.61
N VAL A 7 -8.37 4.83 0.14
CA VAL A 7 -6.97 5.25 0.28
C VAL A 7 -6.08 4.24 -0.44
N LEU A 8 -5.17 4.73 -1.28
CA LEU A 8 -4.17 3.92 -1.96
C LEU A 8 -2.78 4.21 -1.37
N LEU A 9 -2.10 3.15 -0.95
CA LEU A 9 -0.71 3.14 -0.51
C LEU A 9 0.09 2.25 -1.47
N GLY A 10 1.33 2.63 -1.78
CA GLY A 10 2.19 1.77 -2.56
C GLY A 10 3.29 2.47 -3.32
N GLY A 11 3.84 1.74 -4.28
CA GLY A 11 4.93 2.13 -5.16
C GLY A 11 4.48 2.80 -6.46
N SER A 12 5.31 2.66 -7.50
CA SER A 12 5.08 3.23 -8.83
C SER A 12 3.79 2.74 -9.49
N ASN A 13 3.40 1.47 -9.30
CA ASN A 13 2.14 0.91 -9.82
C ASN A 13 0.90 1.64 -9.29
N SER A 14 1.01 2.22 -8.10
CA SER A 14 -0.04 3.03 -7.48
C SER A 14 0.01 4.52 -7.85
N VAL A 15 1.16 5.03 -8.31
CA VAL A 15 1.33 6.43 -8.75
C VAL A 15 0.91 6.62 -10.21
N MET A 16 1.13 5.62 -11.06
CA MET A 16 0.80 5.67 -12.48
C MET A 16 -0.67 6.01 -12.72
N VAL A 17 -0.93 7.07 -13.49
CA VAL A 17 -2.26 7.68 -13.62
C VAL A 17 -3.23 6.89 -14.50
N ASN A 18 -2.73 6.05 -15.41
CA ASN A 18 -3.53 5.30 -16.38
C ASN A 18 -3.87 3.88 -15.93
N GLY A 19 -3.19 3.35 -14.91
CA GLY A 19 -3.36 2.00 -14.40
C GLY A 19 -4.33 1.92 -13.23
N LEU A 20 -3.87 1.38 -12.10
CA LEU A 20 -4.68 1.08 -10.93
C LEU A 20 -5.51 2.28 -10.45
N GLN A 21 -4.88 3.44 -10.36
CA GLN A 21 -5.54 4.66 -9.91
C GLN A 21 -6.69 5.08 -10.84
N LYS A 22 -6.54 4.93 -12.16
CA LYS A 22 -7.61 5.24 -13.13
C LYS A 22 -8.83 4.37 -12.84
N GLY A 23 -8.61 3.06 -12.74
CA GLY A 23 -9.65 2.09 -12.44
C GLY A 23 -10.41 2.39 -11.16
N LEU A 24 -9.68 2.71 -10.08
CA LEU A 24 -10.28 3.08 -8.80
C LEU A 24 -11.14 4.35 -8.92
N LYS A 25 -10.66 5.38 -9.61
CA LYS A 25 -11.40 6.64 -9.82
C LYS A 25 -12.68 6.41 -10.63
N GLU A 26 -12.60 5.68 -11.73
CA GLU A 26 -13.77 5.35 -12.58
C GLU A 26 -14.79 4.50 -11.82
N GLY A 27 -14.32 3.51 -11.04
CA GLY A 27 -15.18 2.69 -10.18
C GLY A 27 -15.89 3.54 -9.11
N ILE A 28 -15.19 4.51 -8.52
CA ILE A 28 -15.77 5.43 -7.52
C ILE A 28 -16.80 6.36 -8.15
N GLU A 29 -16.53 6.89 -9.35
CA GLU A 29 -17.49 7.72 -10.09
C GLU A 29 -18.78 6.95 -10.38
N LYS A 30 -18.66 5.70 -10.83
CA LYS A 30 -19.80 4.80 -11.02
C LYS A 30 -20.54 4.54 -9.71
N PHE A 31 -19.83 4.16 -8.64
CA PHE A 31 -20.43 3.93 -7.32
C PHE A 31 -21.24 5.14 -6.84
N ASN A 32 -20.66 6.34 -6.94
CA ASN A 32 -21.26 7.59 -6.49
C ASN A 32 -22.47 8.05 -7.32
N THR A 33 -22.62 7.53 -8.55
CA THR A 33 -23.77 7.83 -9.42
C THR A 33 -24.89 6.79 -9.29
N THR A 34 -24.57 5.55 -8.94
CA THR A 34 -25.54 4.45 -8.83
C THR A 34 -26.17 4.28 -7.44
N VAL A 35 -25.44 4.60 -6.37
CA VAL A 35 -25.97 4.48 -5.01
C VAL A 35 -26.90 5.67 -4.74
N ASN A 36 -28.08 5.42 -4.16
CA ASN A 36 -28.99 6.49 -3.72
C ASN A 36 -28.19 7.54 -2.95
N LYS A 37 -28.16 8.78 -3.46
CA LYS A 37 -27.27 9.89 -3.06
C LYS A 37 -27.28 10.22 -1.56
N GLU A 38 -28.22 9.66 -0.81
CA GLU A 38 -28.44 9.87 0.61
C GLU A 38 -27.60 8.95 1.53
N GLN A 39 -27.09 7.81 1.04
CA GLN A 39 -26.48 6.78 1.90
C GLN A 39 -24.96 6.91 2.10
N GLU A 40 -24.16 7.05 1.03
CA GLU A 40 -22.70 7.17 1.14
C GLU A 40 -22.07 7.76 -0.14
N LYS A 41 -20.99 8.52 -0.01
CA LYS A 41 -20.12 8.89 -1.13
C LYS A 41 -18.67 8.51 -0.87
N LEU A 42 -18.00 8.01 -1.90
CA LEU A 42 -16.58 7.67 -1.86
C LEU A 42 -15.71 8.82 -2.40
N LYS A 43 -14.63 9.10 -1.69
CA LYS A 43 -13.53 9.97 -2.11
C LYS A 43 -12.24 9.17 -2.27
N PHE A 44 -11.44 9.54 -3.25
CA PHE A 44 -10.17 8.87 -3.53
C PHE A 44 -8.97 9.68 -3.02
N TYR A 45 -8.07 9.02 -2.30
CA TYR A 45 -6.80 9.60 -1.84
C TYR A 45 -5.64 8.68 -2.21
N ASN A 46 -4.68 9.22 -2.96
CA ASN A 46 -3.44 8.50 -3.26
C ASN A 46 -2.32 9.00 -2.35
N LEU A 47 -1.83 8.12 -1.48
CA LEU A 47 -0.70 8.35 -0.58
C LEU A 47 0.54 7.54 -1.02
N ALA A 48 0.50 6.91 -2.19
CA ALA A 48 1.61 6.19 -2.77
C ALA A 48 2.77 7.12 -3.17
N LEU A 49 3.97 6.55 -3.22
CA LEU A 49 5.18 7.22 -3.72
C LEU A 49 5.91 6.28 -4.69
N GLY A 50 6.41 6.81 -5.81
CA GLY A 50 7.15 5.99 -6.77
C GLY A 50 8.36 5.31 -6.13
N ALA A 51 8.67 4.08 -6.56
CA ALA A 51 9.79 3.27 -6.06
C ALA A 51 9.83 3.10 -4.52
N SER A 52 8.68 3.11 -3.84
CA SER A 52 8.59 3.02 -2.39
C SER A 52 8.20 1.64 -1.87
N SER A 53 8.74 1.27 -0.71
CA SER A 53 8.52 0.00 -0.02
C SER A 53 7.49 0.15 1.12
N SER A 54 7.22 -0.94 1.85
CA SER A 54 6.37 -0.92 3.05
C SER A 54 6.81 0.11 4.10
N LEU A 55 8.09 0.52 4.10
CA LEU A 55 8.61 1.56 5.00
C LEU A 55 7.99 2.94 4.72
N GLN A 56 7.85 3.31 3.46
CA GLN A 56 7.22 4.59 3.11
C GLN A 56 5.71 4.53 3.34
N ASN A 57 5.07 3.39 3.08
CA ASN A 57 3.65 3.21 3.39
C ASN A 57 3.41 3.37 4.91
N LEU A 58 4.28 2.78 5.75
CA LEU A 58 4.27 2.98 7.20
C LEU A 58 4.47 4.46 7.57
N TYR A 59 5.39 5.16 6.90
CA TYR A 59 5.57 6.59 7.10
C TYR A 59 4.27 7.36 6.87
N GLU A 60 3.57 7.14 5.74
CA GLU A 60 2.31 7.84 5.44
C GLU A 60 1.18 7.49 6.42
N LEU A 61 1.16 6.29 7.00
CA LEU A 61 0.23 5.95 8.10
C LEU A 61 0.48 6.79 9.36
N LYS A 62 1.74 7.12 9.64
CA LYS A 62 2.16 7.87 10.84
C LYS A 62 2.10 9.39 10.67
N ARG A 63 1.90 9.91 9.45
CA ARG A 63 1.84 11.36 9.23
C ARG A 63 0.56 11.98 9.78
N ASN A 64 0.71 12.99 10.63
CA ASN A 64 -0.41 13.74 11.21
C ASN A 64 -1.39 14.29 10.15
N ARG A 65 -0.88 14.79 9.02
CA ARG A 65 -1.70 15.31 7.91
C ARG A 65 -2.65 14.28 7.30
N ASN A 66 -2.35 12.98 7.42
CA ASN A 66 -3.15 11.90 6.86
C ASN A 66 -4.16 11.32 7.86
N ARG A 67 -4.11 11.72 9.14
CA ARG A 67 -4.90 11.11 10.21
C ARG A 67 -6.41 11.16 9.93
N THR A 68 -6.93 12.29 9.46
CA THR A 68 -8.35 12.44 9.11
C THR A 68 -8.72 11.59 7.89
N ILE A 69 -7.82 11.50 6.91
CA ILE A 69 -8.03 10.68 5.69
C ILE A 69 -8.17 9.20 6.09
N LEU A 70 -7.23 8.71 6.91
CA LEU A 70 -7.18 7.32 7.35
C LEU A 70 -8.34 6.97 8.31
N LYS A 71 -8.67 7.86 9.27
CA LYS A 71 -9.79 7.65 10.20
C LYS A 71 -11.14 7.49 9.46
N ASN A 72 -11.31 8.17 8.33
CA ASN A 72 -12.52 8.12 7.52
C ASN A 72 -12.45 7.09 6.37
N ALA A 73 -11.39 6.28 6.31
CA ALA A 73 -11.24 5.28 5.27
C ALA A 73 -12.23 4.13 5.42
N LYS A 74 -12.96 3.86 4.33
CA LYS A 74 -13.76 2.64 4.19
C LYS A 74 -12.90 1.49 3.64
N LEU A 75 -12.00 1.81 2.71
CA LEU A 75 -11.07 0.86 2.12
C LEU A 75 -9.67 1.48 2.06
N ILE A 76 -8.67 0.73 2.52
CA ILE A 76 -7.25 1.02 2.34
C ILE A 76 -6.66 -0.10 1.49
N ILE A 77 -6.09 0.27 0.36
CA ILE A 77 -5.46 -0.64 -0.60
C ILE A 77 -3.95 -0.43 -0.49
N SER A 78 -3.18 -1.51 -0.39
CA SER A 78 -1.73 -1.45 -0.39
C SER A 78 -1.10 -2.44 -1.35
N GLU A 79 -0.13 -1.95 -2.13
CA GLU A 79 0.86 -2.79 -2.83
C GLU A 79 2.27 -2.29 -2.49
N SER A 80 3.16 -3.19 -2.13
CA SER A 80 4.58 -2.88 -1.93
C SER A 80 5.49 -4.06 -2.19
N ASN A 81 4.94 -5.23 -2.53
CA ASN A 81 5.68 -6.48 -2.66
C ASN A 81 6.83 -6.37 -3.67
N ILE A 82 6.66 -5.59 -4.75
CA ILE A 82 7.71 -5.36 -5.75
C ILE A 82 8.91 -4.64 -5.11
N ASN A 83 8.71 -3.44 -4.55
CA ASN A 83 9.80 -2.65 -3.98
C ASN A 83 10.37 -3.27 -2.69
N ASP A 84 9.56 -4.00 -1.91
CA ASP A 84 10.05 -4.80 -0.79
C ASP A 84 11.01 -5.91 -1.28
N SER A 85 10.75 -6.50 -2.45
CA SER A 85 11.62 -7.51 -3.07
C SER A 85 12.97 -6.94 -3.51
N TRP A 86 12.97 -5.70 -4.02
CA TRP A 86 14.19 -4.94 -4.28
C TRP A 86 14.96 -4.59 -3.00
N SER A 87 14.23 -4.30 -1.91
CA SER A 87 14.80 -3.84 -0.63
C SER A 87 15.26 -4.98 0.31
N TYR A 88 15.14 -6.24 -0.11
CA TYR A 88 15.30 -7.42 0.74
C TYR A 88 16.70 -7.57 1.37
N ASN A 89 17.74 -6.94 0.82
CA ASN A 89 19.09 -7.00 1.40
C ASN A 89 19.22 -6.28 2.76
N ASN A 90 18.16 -5.62 3.24
CA ASN A 90 18.12 -5.06 4.57
C ASN A 90 17.65 -6.12 5.58
N PHE A 91 18.52 -6.47 6.55
CA PHE A 91 18.26 -7.45 7.63
C PHE A 91 16.96 -7.22 8.43
N GLU A 92 16.32 -6.06 8.27
CA GLU A 92 15.13 -5.62 9.00
C GLU A 92 13.83 -5.67 8.17
N ILE A 93 13.85 -6.14 6.92
CA ILE A 93 12.70 -6.05 6.00
C ILE A 93 11.43 -6.71 6.58
N TYR A 94 11.54 -7.85 7.26
CA TYR A 94 10.41 -8.49 7.92
C TYR A 94 9.82 -7.58 9.01
N GLY A 95 10.67 -6.97 9.85
CA GLY A 95 10.23 -6.06 10.92
C GLY A 95 9.55 -4.80 10.39
N ILE A 96 10.02 -4.28 9.25
CA ILE A 96 9.39 -3.15 8.54
C ILE A 96 8.00 -3.53 8.05
N ILE A 97 7.87 -4.65 7.31
CA ILE A 97 6.58 -5.09 6.77
C ILE A 97 5.63 -5.45 7.92
N GLU A 98 6.10 -6.13 8.96
CA GLU A 98 5.28 -6.45 10.14
C GLU A 98 4.81 -5.18 10.86
N SER A 99 5.66 -4.17 10.99
CA SER A 99 5.27 -2.88 11.60
C SER A 99 4.22 -2.17 10.76
N PHE A 100 4.41 -2.14 9.44
CA PHE A 100 3.42 -1.61 8.51
C PHE A 100 2.05 -2.31 8.65
N PHE A 101 2.04 -3.63 8.65
CA PHE A 101 0.80 -4.42 8.78
C PHE A 101 0.17 -4.28 10.16
N THR A 102 0.97 -4.17 11.21
CA THR A 102 0.49 -3.91 12.57
C THR A 102 -0.24 -2.57 12.64
N GLU A 103 0.33 -1.51 12.05
CA GLU A 103 -0.31 -0.19 12.02
C GLU A 103 -1.57 -0.15 11.16
N LEU A 104 -1.59 -0.86 10.02
CA LEU A 104 -2.83 -1.08 9.27
C LEU A 104 -3.89 -1.77 10.13
N SER A 105 -3.48 -2.72 10.98
CA SER A 105 -4.42 -3.50 11.79
C SER A 105 -5.15 -2.66 12.84
N CYS A 106 -4.56 -1.54 13.26
CA CYS A 106 -5.18 -0.62 14.21
C CYS A 106 -6.27 0.27 13.59
N LEU A 107 -6.44 0.26 12.26
CA LEU A 107 -7.43 1.07 11.55
C LEU A 107 -8.76 0.32 11.42
N ASN A 108 -9.86 1.01 11.71
CA ASN A 108 -11.22 0.48 11.53
C ASN A 108 -11.69 0.62 10.07
N SER A 109 -10.97 -0.04 9.16
CA SER A 109 -11.20 0.03 7.72
C SER A 109 -11.12 -1.37 7.11
N LYS A 110 -11.70 -1.55 5.91
CA LYS A 110 -11.36 -2.72 5.07
C LYS A 110 -9.92 -2.53 4.60
N ILE A 111 -9.07 -3.52 4.87
CA ILE A 111 -7.67 -3.52 4.40
C ILE A 111 -7.55 -4.55 3.28
N LEU A 112 -7.03 -4.11 2.13
CA LEU A 112 -6.79 -4.94 0.95
C LEU A 112 -5.31 -4.89 0.57
N ILE A 113 -4.64 -6.04 0.65
CA ILE A 113 -3.27 -6.22 0.20
C ILE A 113 -3.29 -6.77 -1.22
N LEU A 114 -2.65 -6.06 -2.14
CA LEU A 114 -2.42 -6.53 -3.51
C LEU A 114 -1.01 -7.12 -3.60
N ILE A 115 -0.92 -8.37 -4.05
CA ILE A 115 0.35 -9.01 -4.38
C ILE A 115 0.47 -8.98 -5.91
N LEU A 116 1.22 -8.00 -6.41
CA LEU A 116 1.36 -7.75 -7.84
C LEU A 116 2.35 -8.74 -8.49
N PRO A 117 2.22 -9.02 -9.81
CA PRO A 117 3.14 -9.89 -10.53
C PRO A 117 4.55 -9.33 -10.52
N PHE A 118 5.50 -10.11 -10.00
CA PHE A 118 6.91 -9.81 -9.96
C PHE A 118 7.70 -11.08 -9.64
N PHE A 119 8.66 -11.41 -10.49
CA PHE A 119 9.36 -12.71 -10.48
C PHE A 119 10.88 -12.58 -10.37
N ASN A 120 11.36 -11.39 -10.03
CA ASN A 120 12.77 -11.09 -9.83
C ASN A 120 13.12 -10.99 -8.34
N TYR A 121 14.42 -11.00 -8.03
CA TYR A 121 14.98 -10.87 -6.67
C TYR A 121 14.36 -11.88 -5.69
N ASN A 122 14.01 -11.43 -4.48
CA ASN A 122 13.48 -12.24 -3.41
C ASN A 122 11.94 -12.25 -3.39
N SER A 123 11.30 -12.07 -4.55
CA SER A 123 9.84 -11.88 -4.61
C SER A 123 9.04 -13.02 -4.02
N LYS A 124 9.49 -14.26 -4.18
CA LYS A 124 8.84 -15.43 -3.55
C LYS A 124 8.79 -15.29 -2.04
N VAL A 125 9.90 -14.94 -1.39
CA VAL A 125 9.97 -14.79 0.07
C VAL A 125 9.12 -13.60 0.54
N ILE A 126 9.24 -12.45 -0.13
CA ILE A 126 8.46 -11.26 0.19
C ILE A 126 6.96 -11.51 0.05
N ASN A 127 6.52 -12.15 -1.04
CA ASN A 127 5.11 -12.49 -1.23
C ASN A 127 4.61 -13.40 -0.10
N GLN A 128 5.41 -14.37 0.37
CA GLN A 128 5.03 -15.21 1.51
C GLN A 128 4.95 -14.43 2.82
N ILE A 129 5.84 -13.46 3.06
CA ILE A 129 5.76 -12.57 4.23
C ILE A 129 4.46 -11.76 4.20
N HIS A 130 4.13 -11.15 3.06
CA HIS A 130 2.88 -10.40 2.86
C HIS A 130 1.65 -11.28 3.11
N LYS A 131 1.60 -12.50 2.54
CA LYS A 131 0.49 -13.45 2.75
C LYS A 131 0.36 -13.86 4.21
N LYS A 132 1.49 -14.20 4.86
CA LYS A 132 1.52 -14.59 6.28
C LYS A 132 0.98 -13.47 7.17
N LEU A 133 1.43 -12.23 6.96
CA LEU A 133 0.99 -11.10 7.77
C LEU A 133 -0.46 -10.71 7.47
N ALA A 134 -0.88 -10.70 6.20
CA ALA A 134 -2.27 -10.46 5.84
C ALA A 134 -3.20 -11.51 6.48
N SER A 135 -2.80 -12.79 6.50
CA SER A 135 -3.53 -13.84 7.21
C SER A 135 -3.53 -13.61 8.73
N LYS A 136 -2.39 -13.26 9.34
CA LYS A 136 -2.26 -12.96 10.78
C LYS A 136 -3.22 -11.85 11.24
N PHE A 137 -3.40 -10.81 10.42
CA PHE A 137 -4.25 -9.66 10.74
C PHE A 137 -5.62 -9.70 10.05
N ASN A 138 -6.01 -10.83 9.45
CA ASN A 138 -7.30 -11.02 8.76
C ASN A 138 -7.59 -9.95 7.69
N PHE A 139 -6.58 -9.57 6.91
CA PHE A 139 -6.72 -8.67 5.77
C PHE A 139 -7.22 -9.38 4.53
N ASN A 140 -7.90 -8.64 3.66
CA ASN A 140 -8.28 -9.12 2.34
C ASN A 140 -7.03 -9.16 1.44
N ILE A 141 -6.96 -10.14 0.53
CA ILE A 141 -5.83 -10.30 -0.39
C ILE A 141 -6.36 -10.49 -1.81
N ILE A 142 -5.77 -9.79 -2.76
CA ILE A 142 -5.81 -10.17 -4.18
C ILE A 142 -4.39 -10.52 -4.61
N ASP A 143 -4.19 -11.79 -4.95
CA ASP A 143 -2.89 -12.33 -5.31
C ASP A 143 -2.80 -12.59 -6.81
N ILE A 144 -2.36 -11.56 -7.52
CA ILE A 144 -2.21 -11.60 -8.98
C ILE A 144 -0.93 -12.33 -9.35
N ASN A 145 0.10 -12.27 -8.50
CA ASN A 145 1.34 -13.02 -8.68
C ASN A 145 1.08 -14.53 -8.78
N ASN A 146 0.32 -15.10 -7.83
CA ASN A 146 -0.07 -16.50 -7.85
C ASN A 146 -0.98 -16.86 -9.03
N TYR A 147 -1.84 -15.93 -9.49
CA TYR A 147 -2.61 -16.13 -10.72
C TYR A 147 -1.67 -16.32 -11.92
N TYR A 148 -0.64 -15.48 -12.04
CA TYR A 148 0.34 -15.57 -13.12
C TYR A 148 1.13 -16.88 -13.08
N GLU A 149 1.55 -17.34 -11.88
CA GLU A 149 2.20 -18.65 -11.73
C GLU A 149 1.27 -19.79 -12.12
N LYS A 150 0.03 -19.79 -11.62
CA LYS A 150 -0.95 -20.86 -11.85
C LYS A 150 -1.31 -21.06 -13.32
N PHE A 151 -1.33 -19.98 -14.09
CA PHE A 151 -1.74 -19.98 -15.49
C PHE A 151 -0.56 -19.85 -16.46
N ASN A 152 0.69 -20.04 -16.01
CA ASN A 152 1.90 -19.95 -16.83
C ASN A 152 2.03 -18.60 -17.59
N LEU A 153 1.70 -17.50 -16.92
CA LEU A 153 1.74 -16.13 -17.47
C LEU A 153 2.99 -15.35 -17.03
N ILE A 154 4.02 -16.03 -16.52
CA ILE A 154 5.25 -15.36 -16.05
C ILE A 154 5.90 -14.57 -17.20
N ASP A 155 6.05 -15.17 -18.39
CA ASP A 155 6.63 -14.49 -19.55
C ASP A 155 5.82 -13.26 -19.98
N PHE A 156 4.49 -13.33 -19.85
CA PHE A 156 3.60 -12.19 -20.12
C PHE A 156 3.94 -10.98 -19.24
N SER A 157 4.37 -11.22 -17.98
CA SER A 157 4.72 -10.14 -17.04
C SER A 157 5.91 -9.30 -17.50
N PHE A 158 6.76 -9.83 -18.39
CA PHE A 158 7.96 -9.16 -18.91
C PHE A 158 7.73 -8.46 -20.27
N LEU A 159 6.53 -8.58 -20.85
CA LEU A 159 6.25 -7.99 -22.17
C LEU A 159 6.16 -6.46 -22.14
N ARG A 160 5.69 -5.88 -21.03
CA ARG A 160 5.61 -4.42 -20.89
C ARG A 160 6.99 -3.83 -20.60
N GLU A 161 7.69 -4.39 -19.61
CA GLU A 161 9.00 -3.92 -19.15
C GLU A 161 9.91 -5.09 -18.83
N LYS A 162 11.19 -4.95 -19.20
CA LYS A 162 12.20 -6.04 -19.10
C LYS A 162 12.42 -6.52 -17.66
N ASP A 163 12.24 -5.65 -16.68
CA ASP A 163 12.39 -5.99 -15.26
C ASP A 163 11.10 -6.55 -14.63
N GLY A 164 9.99 -6.60 -15.38
CA GLY A 164 8.70 -7.08 -14.92
C GLY A 164 8.08 -6.26 -13.80
N SER A 165 8.57 -5.03 -13.53
CA SER A 165 8.15 -4.21 -12.39
C SER A 165 6.75 -3.59 -12.55
N HIS A 166 6.27 -3.47 -13.79
CA HIS A 166 4.95 -2.93 -14.10
C HIS A 166 4.19 -3.79 -15.12
N GLN A 167 2.86 -3.83 -15.00
CA GLN A 167 1.95 -4.51 -15.93
C GLN A 167 1.19 -3.53 -16.80
N PHE A 168 0.55 -4.00 -17.88
CA PHE A 168 -0.23 -3.14 -18.77
C PHE A 168 -1.29 -2.34 -18.03
N ASP A 169 -1.37 -1.04 -18.30
CA ASP A 169 -2.28 -0.11 -17.63
C ASP A 169 -3.73 -0.57 -17.68
N ILE A 170 -4.16 -1.17 -18.80
CA ILE A 170 -5.52 -1.69 -18.96
C ILE A 170 -5.88 -2.77 -17.93
N ILE A 171 -4.94 -3.65 -17.58
CA ILE A 171 -5.15 -4.73 -16.61
C ILE A 171 -5.36 -4.12 -15.22
N TYR A 172 -4.51 -3.15 -14.84
CA TYR A 172 -4.64 -2.50 -13.54
C TYR A 172 -5.82 -1.54 -13.47
N ALA A 173 -6.22 -0.90 -14.56
CA ALA A 173 -7.46 -0.12 -14.61
C ALA A 173 -8.68 -1.04 -14.40
N GLN A 174 -8.73 -2.21 -15.05
CA GLN A 174 -9.80 -3.18 -14.83
C GLN A 174 -9.81 -3.72 -13.39
N LEU A 175 -8.64 -4.01 -12.83
CA LEU A 175 -8.49 -4.40 -11.42
C LEU A 175 -9.05 -3.33 -10.48
N GLY A 176 -8.62 -2.08 -10.64
CA GLY A 176 -9.07 -0.97 -9.81
C GLY A 176 -10.59 -0.78 -9.86
N ASN A 177 -11.17 -0.83 -11.06
CA ASN A 177 -12.62 -0.72 -11.22
C ASN A 177 -13.36 -1.88 -10.53
N SER A 178 -12.85 -3.10 -10.70
CA SER A 178 -13.42 -4.30 -10.09
C SER A 178 -13.35 -4.29 -8.56
N ILE A 179 -12.26 -3.76 -7.98
CA ILE A 179 -12.12 -3.58 -6.53
C ILE A 179 -13.26 -2.70 -5.99
N ILE A 180 -13.53 -1.57 -6.63
CA ILE A 180 -14.60 -0.66 -6.15
C ILE A 180 -15.98 -1.28 -6.32
N ASN A 181 -16.25 -1.95 -7.44
CA ASN A 181 -17.53 -2.62 -7.66
C ASN A 181 -17.80 -3.74 -6.64
N ASN A 182 -16.75 -4.28 -6.02
CA ASN A 182 -16.83 -5.33 -5.01
C ASN A 182 -16.48 -4.85 -3.60
N ILE A 183 -16.50 -3.53 -3.34
CA ILE A 183 -16.05 -2.95 -2.07
C ILE A 183 -16.80 -3.47 -0.84
N GLU A 184 -18.04 -3.93 -1.00
CA GLU A 184 -18.84 -4.52 0.09
C GLU A 184 -18.51 -5.98 0.39
N ASN A 185 -17.82 -6.68 -0.51
CA ASN A 185 -17.42 -8.07 -0.30
C ASN A 185 -16.16 -8.20 0.56
N PHE A 186 -15.42 -7.11 0.76
CA PHE A 186 -14.24 -7.10 1.61
C PHE A 186 -14.62 -7.08 3.08
N LEU A 187 -13.92 -7.89 3.87
CA LEU A 187 -14.10 -7.92 5.32
C LEU A 187 -13.47 -6.67 5.94
N THR A 188 -14.20 -6.04 6.85
CA THR A 188 -13.62 -5.01 7.73
C THR A 188 -12.65 -5.68 8.67
N ASN A 189 -11.48 -5.08 8.86
CA ASN A 189 -10.57 -5.59 9.86
C ASN A 189 -11.11 -5.24 11.27
N ASN A 190 -11.52 -6.25 12.01
CA ASN A 190 -12.01 -6.11 13.39
C ASN A 190 -10.94 -6.43 14.44
N THR A 191 -9.68 -6.69 14.03
CA THR A 191 -8.61 -6.91 15.01
C THR A 191 -8.27 -5.58 15.69
N HIS A 192 -8.88 -5.31 16.84
CA HIS A 192 -8.45 -4.22 17.71
C HIS A 192 -7.15 -4.62 18.41
N ASN A 193 -6.06 -4.66 17.65
CA ASN A 193 -4.75 -4.84 18.24
C ASN A 193 -4.43 -3.57 19.04
N THR A 194 -4.43 -3.70 20.37
CA THR A 194 -4.09 -2.62 21.29
C THR A 194 -2.58 -2.39 21.36
N HIS A 195 -1.78 -3.27 20.76
CA HIS A 195 -0.34 -3.18 20.70
C HIS A 195 0.10 -2.55 19.37
N SER A 196 0.63 -1.33 19.44
CA SER A 196 1.35 -0.70 18.33
C SER A 196 2.66 -1.45 18.07
N SER A 197 3.23 -1.30 16.87
CA SER A 197 4.49 -1.98 16.52
C SER A 197 5.58 -1.72 17.56
N THR A 198 6.42 -2.72 17.83
CA THR A 198 7.60 -2.57 18.72
C THR A 198 8.67 -1.64 18.13
N PHE A 199 8.60 -1.38 16.83
CA PHE A 199 9.45 -0.39 16.16
C PHE A 199 9.12 1.02 16.62
N HIS A 200 10.09 1.68 17.24
CA HIS A 200 9.99 3.10 17.59
C HIS A 200 10.15 3.94 16.33
N PHE A 201 9.05 4.15 15.61
CA PHE A 201 9.03 4.99 14.42
C PHE A 201 8.99 6.47 14.81
N LYS A 202 10.07 7.20 14.53
CA LYS A 202 10.14 8.66 14.72
C LYS A 202 10.23 9.35 13.37
N ILE A 203 9.32 10.29 13.14
CA ILE A 203 9.42 11.22 12.02
C ILE A 203 10.35 12.36 12.46
N CYS A 204 11.47 12.53 11.77
CA CYS A 204 12.38 13.66 11.97
C CYS A 204 12.10 14.73 10.92
N GLU A 205 11.90 15.97 11.37
CA GLU A 205 11.90 17.14 10.48
C GLU A 205 13.34 17.56 10.17
N ALA A 206 13.54 18.31 9.08
CA ALA A 206 14.87 18.73 8.62
C ALA A 206 15.68 19.42 9.73
N ASP A 207 15.05 20.31 10.50
CA ASP A 207 15.67 21.07 11.59
C ASP A 207 16.09 20.17 12.77
N ALA A 208 15.42 19.03 12.94
CA ALA A 208 15.80 18.03 13.94
C ALA A 208 17.04 17.23 13.51
N LEU A 209 17.30 17.12 12.21
CA LEU A 209 18.47 16.42 11.65
C LEU A 209 19.76 17.24 11.81
N GLU A 210 19.69 18.57 11.66
CA GLU A 210 20.85 19.46 11.90
C GLU A 210 21.40 19.37 13.33
N ASN A 211 20.51 19.05 14.29
CA ASN A 211 20.89 18.85 15.68
C ASN A 211 21.35 17.41 15.98
N LEU A 212 20.91 16.42 15.18
CA LEU A 212 21.31 15.01 15.32
C LEU A 212 22.74 14.77 14.80
N SER A 213 23.14 15.44 13.71
CA SER A 213 24.48 15.30 13.11
C SER A 213 25.61 15.66 14.07
N LYS A 214 25.32 16.50 15.08
CA LYS A 214 26.29 16.92 16.11
C LYS A 214 26.48 15.91 17.24
N LYS A 215 25.66 14.84 17.33
CA LYS A 215 25.53 14.11 18.59
C LYS A 215 25.84 12.62 18.63
N ILE A 216 25.67 11.79 17.59
CA ILE A 216 25.67 10.33 17.86
C ILE A 216 26.29 9.43 16.76
N SER A 217 27.18 8.54 17.22
CA SER A 217 27.84 7.44 16.50
C SER A 217 27.02 6.13 16.38
N TYR A 218 25.80 6.04 16.92
CA TYR A 218 24.96 4.83 16.89
C TYR A 218 23.44 5.13 16.96
N ILE A 219 22.88 5.82 15.96
CA ILE A 219 21.42 5.85 15.73
C ILE A 219 21.18 5.56 14.25
N ILE A 220 20.39 4.51 13.96
CA ILE A 220 19.79 4.32 12.64
C ILE A 220 18.67 5.37 12.52
N ALA A 221 19.02 6.54 12.00
CA ALA A 221 18.08 7.61 11.65
C ALA A 221 17.66 7.41 10.20
N LEU A 222 16.36 7.20 9.95
CA LEU A 222 15.84 7.14 8.59
C LEU A 222 15.74 8.57 8.02
N ILE A 223 16.61 8.89 7.08
CA ILE A 223 16.56 10.11 6.27
C ILE A 223 15.73 9.81 5.01
N LEU A 224 14.49 10.29 4.95
CA LEU A 224 13.75 10.42 3.69
C LEU A 224 13.79 11.89 3.28
N LEU A 225 14.77 12.23 2.44
CA LEU A 225 14.87 13.53 1.79
C LEU A 225 13.76 13.63 0.75
N LEU A 226 12.59 14.15 1.12
CA LEU A 226 11.62 14.59 0.13
C LEU A 226 12.12 15.91 -0.43
N MET A 227 12.62 15.87 -1.67
CA MET A 227 12.89 17.07 -2.47
C MET A 227 11.63 17.93 -2.48
N LYS A 228 11.68 19.08 -1.80
CA LYS A 228 10.89 20.24 -2.21
C LYS A 228 11.43 20.65 -3.58
N ASN A 229 10.67 20.39 -4.64
CA ASN A 229 10.53 21.24 -5.83
C ASN A 229 9.77 20.49 -6.93
N ALA A 230 8.46 20.74 -7.01
CA ALA A 230 7.70 20.99 -8.24
C ALA A 230 6.29 21.47 -7.83
#